data_AF-A0A149ZLJ0-F1
#
_entry.id   AF-A0A149ZLJ0-F1
#
_cell.length_a   1.000
_cell.length_b   1.000
_cell.length_c   1.000
_cell.angle_alpha   90.00
_cell.angle_beta   90.00
_cell.angle_gamma   90.00
#
_symmetry.space_group_name_H-M   'P 1'
#
loop_
_entity.id
_entity.type
_entity.pdbx_description
1 polymer ?
#
loop_
_entity_poly.entity_id
_entity_poly.type
_entity_poly.pdbx_seq_one_letter_code
_entity_poly.pdbx_strand_id
1 'polypeptide(L)'
;MRTAGKRRTDLAALLEHLDLHDTTLVGLSTGGGEVSRYAGRHGTGRVAQIVLASAVPPFMLQTADNPDGIPVEAFDSSAQPT
;
A
#
# COMPACT_ATOMS: atom_id res chain seq x y z
N MET A 1 -25.69 -11.92 0.58
CA MET A 1 -25.14 -11.21 1.75
C MET A 1 -23.62 -11.39 1.76
N ARG A 2 -22.85 -10.40 1.30
CA ARG A 2 -21.38 -10.39 1.37
C ARG A 2 -20.99 -9.37 2.43
N THR A 3 -20.65 -9.83 3.63
CA THR A 3 -19.96 -8.98 4.61
C THR A 3 -18.52 -8.83 4.17
N ALA A 4 -18.27 -7.79 3.34
CA ALA A 4 -16.92 -7.32 3.06
C ALA A 4 -16.37 -6.64 4.33
N GLY A 5 -15.95 -7.46 5.30
CA GLY A 5 -15.47 -7.02 6.60
C GLY A 5 -14.15 -6.27 6.47
N LYS A 6 -14.20 -4.96 6.78
CA LYS A 6 -13.09 -4.08 7.21
C LYS A 6 -11.85 -4.05 6.30
N ARG A 7 -11.92 -3.25 5.22
CA ARG A 7 -10.72 -2.88 4.44
C ARG A 7 -9.99 -1.74 5.17
N ARG A 8 -8.73 -1.95 5.57
CA ARG A 8 -7.81 -0.97 6.21
C ARG A 8 -8.00 0.47 5.68
N THR A 9 -8.65 1.32 6.48
CA THR A 9 -8.78 2.77 6.29
C THR A 9 -8.09 3.54 7.42
N ASP A 10 -7.27 2.86 8.22
CA ASP A 10 -6.74 3.41 9.47
C ASP A 10 -5.89 4.66 9.25
N LEU A 11 -5.06 4.69 8.19
CA LEU A 11 -4.29 5.89 7.84
C LEU A 11 -5.19 7.08 7.45
N ALA A 12 -6.24 6.86 6.65
CA ALA A 12 -7.15 7.94 6.28
C ALA A 12 -7.90 8.48 7.50
N ALA A 13 -8.43 7.57 8.33
CA ALA A 13 -9.10 7.93 9.58
C ALA A 13 -8.15 8.69 10.54
N LEU A 14 -6.87 8.32 10.60
CA LEU A 14 -5.87 9.02 11.41
C LEU A 14 -5.62 10.45 10.90
N LEU A 15 -5.40 10.61 9.60
CA LEU A 15 -5.18 11.93 8.99
C LEU A 15 -6.40 12.85 9.17
N GLU A 16 -7.62 12.30 9.06
CA GLU A 16 -8.86 13.03 9.31
C GLU A 16 -9.05 13.37 10.79
N HIS A 17 -8.83 12.40 11.69
CA HIS A 17 -9.00 12.59 13.13
C HIS A 17 -8.07 13.65 13.70
N LEU A 18 -6.83 13.69 13.20
CA LEU A 18 -5.83 14.68 13.59
C LEU A 18 -5.89 15.97 12.75
N ASP A 19 -6.81 16.03 11.78
CA ASP A 19 -6.94 17.08 10.77
C ASP A 19 -5.61 17.52 10.15
N LEU A 20 -4.81 16.55 9.70
CA LEU A 20 -3.53 16.81 9.08
C LEU A 20 -3.69 17.25 7.63
N HIS A 21 -2.89 18.24 7.24
CA HIS A 21 -2.76 18.80 5.90
C HIS A 21 -1.28 18.94 5.55
N ASP A 22 -0.97 19.11 4.26
CA ASP A 22 0.39 19.23 3.74
C ASP A 22 1.37 18.17 4.28
N THR A 23 0.86 16.97 4.55
CA THR A 23 1.63 15.93 5.24
C THR A 23 2.57 15.24 4.27
N THR A 24 3.77 14.88 4.75
CA THR A 24 4.68 13.98 4.03
C THR A 24 4.49 12.56 4.53
N LEU A 25 4.04 11.67 3.66
CA LEU A 25 3.89 10.25 3.99
C LEU A 25 5.12 9.48 3.55
N VAL A 26 5.78 8.80 4.50
CA VAL A 26 6.96 7.97 4.24
C VAL A 26 6.61 6.51 4.46
N GLY A 27 6.56 5.73 3.38
CA GLY A 27 6.28 4.30 3.42
C GLY A 27 7.54 3.46 3.31
N LEU A 28 7.81 2.64 4.33
CA LEU A 28 8.91 1.67 4.37
C LEU A 28 8.38 0.24 4.20
N SER A 29 9.02 -0.59 3.37
CA SER A 29 8.62 -1.99 3.13
C SER A 29 7.11 -2.09 2.82
N THR A 30 6.35 -2.87 3.58
CA THR A 30 4.88 -3.01 3.44
C THR A 30 4.12 -1.69 3.62
N GLY A 31 4.70 -0.72 4.34
CA GLY A 31 4.14 0.62 4.52
C GLY A 31 4.08 1.43 3.21
N GLY A 32 4.93 1.13 2.22
CA GLY A 32 4.84 1.75 0.90
C GLY A 32 3.54 1.39 0.17
N GLY A 33 3.09 0.14 0.31
CA GLY A 33 1.79 -0.30 -0.21
C GLY A 33 0.62 0.40 0.49
N GLU A 34 0.75 0.72 1.77
CA GLU A 34 -0.26 1.47 2.52
C GLU A 34 -0.39 2.92 2.05
N VAL A 35 0.73 3.63 1.90
CA VAL A 35 0.75 5.01 1.38
C VAL A 35 0.23 5.07 -0.06
N SER A 36 0.66 4.15 -0.92
CA SER A 36 0.19 4.08 -2.32
C SER A 36 -1.32 3.82 -2.40
N ARG A 37 -1.82 2.91 -1.56
CA ARG A 37 -3.25 2.60 -1.48
C ARG A 37 -4.08 3.73 -0.91
N TYR A 38 -3.55 4.48 0.06
CA TYR A 38 -4.18 5.69 0.57
C TYR A 38 -4.37 6.69 -0.57
N ALA A 39 -3.30 7.03 -1.29
CA ALA A 39 -3.34 7.99 -2.39
C ALA A 39 -4.34 7.56 -3.48
N GLY A 40 -4.34 6.28 -3.87
CA GLY A 40 -5.25 5.75 -4.88
C GLY A 40 -6.73 5.73 -4.48
N ARG A 41 -7.06 5.75 -3.18
CA ARG A 41 -8.45 5.68 -2.69
C ARG A 41 -9.00 7.00 -2.16
N HIS A 42 -8.14 7.81 -1.57
CA HIS A 42 -8.51 9.04 -0.87
C HIS A 42 -7.97 10.31 -1.58
N GLY A 43 -7.20 10.14 -2.65
CA GLY A 43 -6.51 11.24 -3.32
C GLY A 43 -5.34 11.78 -2.49
N THR A 44 -4.80 12.92 -2.92
CA THR A 44 -3.62 13.55 -2.31
C THR A 44 -3.92 14.92 -1.71
N GLY A 45 -5.20 15.28 -1.52
CA GLY A 45 -5.59 16.62 -1.06
C GLY A 45 -5.01 17.04 0.30
N ARG A 46 -4.65 16.07 1.16
CA ARG A 46 -4.01 16.30 2.48
C ARG A 46 -2.49 16.04 2.47
N VAL A 47 -1.94 15.61 1.35
CA VAL A 47 -0.57 15.08 1.24
C VAL A 47 0.25 15.96 0.32
N ALA A 48 1.28 16.61 0.88
CA ALA A 48 2.22 17.38 0.09
C ALA A 48 3.20 16.49 -0.67
N GLN A 49 3.67 15.41 -0.02
CA GLN A 49 4.71 14.55 -0.58
C GLN A 49 4.54 13.09 -0.16
N ILE A 50 4.98 12.17 -1.03
CA ILE A 50 5.06 10.74 -0.75
C ILE A 50 6.49 10.27 -0.98
N VAL A 51 7.03 9.53 -0.01
CA VAL A 51 8.34 8.88 -0.10
C VAL A 51 8.15 7.38 0.03
N LEU A 52 8.66 6.62 -0.93
CA LEU A 52 8.69 5.15 -0.92
C LEU A 52 10.13 4.70 -0.73
N ALA A 53 10.47 4.28 0.49
CA ALA A 53 11.83 3.87 0.85
C ALA A 53 11.87 2.36 1.08
N SER A 54 12.71 1.63 0.34
CA SER A 54 12.78 0.15 0.40
C SER A 54 11.40 -0.50 0.46
N ALA A 55 10.48 0.05 -0.35
CA ALA A 55 9.06 -0.24 -0.28
C ALA A 55 8.71 -1.49 -1.09
N VAL A 56 7.80 -2.29 -0.54
CA VAL A 56 7.10 -3.30 -1.32
C VAL A 56 6.15 -2.56 -2.28
N PRO A 57 6.26 -2.77 -3.60
CA PRO A 57 5.41 -2.12 -4.57
C PRO A 57 3.95 -2.58 -4.45
N PRO A 58 2.98 -1.81 -4.98
CA PRO A 58 1.55 -2.14 -4.86
C PRO A 58 1.15 -3.50 -5.45
N PHE A 59 1.94 -4.01 -6.40
CA PHE A 59 1.76 -5.30 -7.04
C PHE A 59 3.11 -5.97 -7.27
N MET A 60 3.28 -7.20 -6.79
CA MET A 60 4.56 -7.92 -6.82
C MET A 60 4.58 -9.10 -7.80
N LEU A 61 3.43 -9.73 -8.09
CA LEU A 61 3.40 -10.96 -8.88
C LEU A 61 3.69 -10.71 -10.35
N GLN A 62 4.37 -11.66 -10.98
CA GLN A 62 4.56 -11.67 -12.41
C GLN A 62 3.24 -12.01 -13.11
N THR A 63 2.84 -11.19 -14.06
CA THR A 63 1.67 -11.39 -14.92
C THR A 63 1.97 -10.92 -16.35
N ALA A 64 1.05 -11.17 -17.29
CA ALA A 64 1.22 -10.71 -18.67
C ALA A 64 1.36 -9.18 -18.78
N ASP A 65 0.71 -8.43 -17.89
CA ASP A 65 0.75 -6.97 -17.78
C ASP A 65 1.77 -6.46 -16.75
N ASN A 66 2.44 -7.36 -16.02
CA ASN A 66 3.57 -7.06 -15.12
C ASN A 66 4.69 -8.10 -15.31
N PRO A 67 5.36 -8.11 -16.47
CA PRO A 67 6.28 -9.20 -16.86
C PRO A 67 7.55 -9.24 -16.00
N ASP A 68 7.89 -8.15 -15.32
CA ASP A 68 9.08 -8.03 -14.45
C ASP A 68 8.77 -8.36 -12.97
N GLY A 69 7.55 -8.81 -12.68
CA GLY A 69 7.16 -9.23 -11.33
C GLY A 69 7.85 -10.52 -10.87
N ILE A 70 7.58 -10.91 -9.63
CA ILE A 70 8.08 -12.14 -9.01
C ILE A 70 7.27 -13.34 -9.54
N PRO A 71 7.92 -14.37 -10.10
CA PRO A 71 7.24 -15.61 -10.51
C PRO A 71 6.43 -16.21 -9.36
N VAL A 72 5.26 -16.77 -9.65
CA VAL A 72 4.32 -17.26 -8.62
C VAL A 72 4.97 -18.33 -7.73
N GLU A 73 5.82 -19.19 -8.30
CA GLU A 73 6.52 -20.24 -7.57
C GLU A 73 7.52 -19.65 -6.56
N ALA A 74 8.24 -18.59 -6.94
CA ALA A 74 9.15 -17.88 -6.06
C ALA A 74 8.37 -17.11 -4.98
N PHE A 75 7.25 -16.49 -5.34
CA PHE A 75 6.39 -15.76 -4.43
C PHE A 75 5.80 -16.67 -3.34
N ASP A 76 5.22 -17.81 -3.73
CA ASP A 76 4.59 -18.76 -2.82
C ASP A 76 5.60 -19.39 -1.85
N SER A 77 6.84 -19.60 -2.30
CA SER A 77 7.92 -20.13 -1.45
C SER A 77 8.30 -19.18 -0.31
N SER A 78 8.18 -17.86 -0.52
CA SER A 78 8.45 -16.83 0.49
C SER A 78 7.34 -16.66 1.53
N ALA A 79 6.13 -17.15 1.21
CA ALA A 79 4.96 -17.07 2.09
C ALA A 79 4.82 -18.27 3.03
N GLN A 80 5.66 -19.31 2.86
CA GLN A 80 5.66 -20.47 3.75
C GLN A 80 6.32 -20.09 5.10
N PRO A 81 5.65 -20.35 6.23
CA PRO A 81 6.31 -20.22 7.53
C PRO A 81 7.44 -21.26 7.61
N THR A 82 8.64 -20.81 7.96
CA THR A 82 9.76 -21.67 8.37
C THR A 82 9.40 -22.50 9.59
#